data_AF-A4RUK7-F1
#
_entry.id   AF-A4RUK7-F1
#
_cell.length_a   1.000
_cell.length_b   1.000
_cell.length_c   1.000
_cell.angle_alpha   90.00
_cell.angle_beta   90.00
_cell.angle_gamma   90.00
#
_symmetry.space_group_name_H-M   'P 1'
#
loop_
_entity.id
_entity.type
_entity.pdbx_description
1 polymer ?
#
loop_
_entity_poly.entity_id
_entity_poly.type
_entity_poly.pdbx_seq_one_letter_code
_entity_poly.pdbx_strand_id
1 'polypeptide(L)'
;GGSYAHVEDEVPLLEELGVDPKQIYRRTMGVMHPFRVEDSTDEDLAGPLLFCLVMGACNLLAGKLHFGYILGWSTLASLGMYWLLNQIIGGGEGIGLNRCGSILGYALLPVVGYSGIVLFLPSKTGMLSKALAVLCVTWSSRKASVGLIQAMPQSEGKRMIVTYPCMMLYTLY
;
A
#
# COMPACT_ATOMS: atom_id res chain seq x y z
N GLY A 1 -39.71 30.54 22.67
CA GLY A 1 -39.36 29.23 22.12
C GLY A 1 -38.89 29.42 20.70
N GLY A 2 -37.62 29.14 20.41
CA GLY A 2 -37.07 29.20 19.06
C GLY A 2 -37.03 27.81 18.46
N SER A 3 -37.71 27.63 17.32
CA SER A 3 -37.84 26.38 16.57
C SER A 3 -36.90 26.42 15.36
N TYR A 4 -36.00 25.44 15.31
CA TYR A 4 -35.26 24.82 14.20
C TYR A 4 -35.18 25.54 12.84
N ALA A 5 -33.95 25.78 12.35
CA ALA A 5 -33.48 25.38 11.01
C ALA A 5 -32.02 25.82 10.75
N HIS A 6 -31.27 24.97 10.04
CA HIS A 6 -30.04 25.25 9.28
C HIS A 6 -28.67 24.97 9.94
N VAL A 7 -28.42 23.72 10.33
CA VAL A 7 -27.04 23.15 10.44
C VAL A 7 -26.95 21.80 9.70
N GLU A 8 -27.77 21.62 8.67
CA GLU A 8 -27.68 20.48 7.75
C GLU A 8 -27.65 21.07 6.33
N ASP A 9 -26.70 20.59 5.51
CA ASP A 9 -26.38 20.98 4.11
C ASP A 9 -25.21 21.96 3.87
N GLU A 10 -24.14 21.89 4.65
CA GLU A 10 -22.80 22.06 4.06
C GLU A 10 -22.19 20.67 3.84
N VAL A 11 -22.01 20.32 2.56
CA VAL A 11 -21.24 19.15 2.14
C VAL A 11 -19.87 19.27 2.81
N PRO A 12 -19.40 18.27 3.58
CA PRO A 12 -18.14 18.39 4.31
C PRO A 12 -17.01 18.74 3.32
N LEU A 13 -16.21 19.76 3.63
CA LEU A 13 -15.10 20.33 2.80
C LEU A 13 -14.06 19.30 2.28
N LEU A 14 -14.14 18.04 2.71
CA LEU A 14 -13.33 16.91 2.27
C LEU A 14 -13.89 16.24 0.99
N GLU A 15 -15.20 16.29 0.79
CA GLU A 15 -15.90 15.83 -0.42
C GLU A 15 -15.71 16.84 -1.57
N GLU A 16 -15.59 18.13 -1.25
CA GLU A 16 -15.21 19.20 -2.19
C GLU A 16 -13.71 19.13 -2.59
N LEU A 17 -12.87 18.53 -1.73
CA LEU A 17 -11.43 18.32 -1.98
C LEU A 17 -11.14 16.97 -2.66
N GLY A 18 -12.16 16.17 -2.98
CA GLY A 18 -12.02 14.86 -3.63
C GLY A 18 -11.36 13.78 -2.77
N VAL A 19 -11.26 13.98 -1.46
CA VAL A 19 -10.66 13.03 -0.52
C VAL A 19 -11.75 12.49 0.38
N ASP A 20 -12.21 11.27 0.11
CA ASP A 20 -13.31 10.64 0.82
C ASP A 20 -12.79 9.79 2.01
N PRO A 21 -12.76 10.30 3.27
CA PRO A 21 -12.18 9.60 4.41
C PRO A 21 -12.89 8.28 4.74
N LYS A 22 -14.16 8.15 4.34
CA LYS A 22 -14.94 6.91 4.44
C LYS A 22 -14.39 5.83 3.51
N GLN A 23 -13.86 6.21 2.34
CA GLN A 23 -13.19 5.33 1.39
C GLN A 23 -11.83 4.88 1.93
N ILE A 24 -11.05 5.78 2.54
CA ILE A 24 -9.76 5.45 3.20
C ILE A 24 -9.98 4.44 4.33
N TYR A 25 -11.01 4.64 5.16
CA TYR A 25 -11.37 3.69 6.22
C TYR A 25 -11.82 2.34 5.66
N ARG A 26 -12.68 2.34 4.63
CA ARG A 26 -13.16 1.10 3.98
C ARG A 26 -12.05 0.31 3.30
N ARG A 27 -11.07 0.99 2.69
CA ARG A 27 -9.89 0.38 2.06
C ARG A 27 -8.89 -0.13 3.10
N THR A 28 -8.60 0.64 4.14
CA THR A 28 -7.76 0.21 5.27
C THR A 28 -8.33 -1.05 5.96
N MET A 29 -9.65 -1.11 6.14
CA MET A 29 -10.34 -2.27 6.71
C MET A 29 -10.49 -3.43 5.70
N GLY A 30 -10.48 -3.13 4.39
CA GLY A 30 -10.45 -4.09 3.30
C GLY A 30 -9.12 -4.82 3.15
N VAL A 31 -7.99 -4.13 3.33
CA VAL A 31 -6.65 -4.72 3.29
C VAL A 31 -6.37 -5.62 4.51
N MET A 32 -7.05 -5.39 5.63
CA MET A 32 -7.07 -6.32 6.76
C MET A 32 -7.80 -7.63 6.41
N HIS A 33 -8.64 -7.65 5.36
CA HIS A 33 -9.30 -8.85 4.87
C HIS A 33 -8.48 -9.54 3.75
N PRO A 34 -8.00 -10.78 3.97
CA PRO A 34 -7.21 -11.55 3.00
C PRO A 34 -7.81 -11.72 1.61
N PHE A 35 -9.12 -11.58 1.50
CA PHE A 35 -9.90 -11.99 0.34
C PHE A 35 -10.60 -10.85 -0.38
N ARG A 36 -10.47 -9.59 0.10
CA ARG A 36 -11.05 -8.45 -0.61
C ARG A 36 -10.07 -7.98 -1.68
N VAL A 37 -10.51 -8.11 -2.92
CA VAL A 37 -9.91 -7.50 -4.10
C VAL A 37 -10.49 -6.10 -4.16
N GLU A 38 -9.66 -5.08 -4.02
CA GLU A 38 -10.11 -3.71 -4.24
C GLU A 38 -10.18 -3.45 -5.74
N ASP A 39 -11.28 -2.84 -6.17
CA ASP A 39 -11.42 -2.33 -7.52
C ASP A 39 -10.27 -1.35 -7.78
N SER A 40 -9.37 -1.78 -8.65
CA SER A 40 -8.12 -1.10 -9.00
C SER A 40 -8.33 0.08 -9.96
N THR A 41 -9.55 0.62 -9.99
CA THR A 41 -9.97 1.72 -10.87
C THR A 41 -9.66 3.10 -10.30
N ASP A 42 -9.53 3.25 -8.99
CA ASP A 42 -9.25 4.55 -8.37
C ASP A 42 -7.75 4.76 -8.17
N GLU A 43 -7.20 5.82 -8.77
CA GLU A 43 -5.76 6.18 -8.73
C GLU A 43 -5.35 6.93 -7.45
N ASP A 44 -5.72 6.41 -6.28
CA ASP A 44 -5.46 7.12 -5.02
C ASP A 44 -4.05 6.86 -4.50
N LEU A 45 -3.15 7.84 -4.68
CA LEU A 45 -1.78 7.80 -4.14
C LEU A 45 -1.72 8.22 -2.65
N ALA A 46 -2.78 8.84 -2.14
CA ALA A 46 -2.85 9.34 -0.76
C ALA A 46 -2.79 8.22 0.29
N GLY A 47 -3.43 7.07 0.04
CA GLY A 47 -3.40 5.91 0.95
C GLY A 47 -1.98 5.33 1.12
N PRO A 48 -1.30 4.92 0.04
CA PRO A 48 0.11 4.53 0.04
C PRO A 48 1.03 5.51 0.76
N LEU A 49 0.84 6.81 0.53
CA LEU A 49 1.65 7.86 1.14
C LEU A 49 1.39 7.95 2.65
N LEU A 50 0.13 7.86 3.08
CA LEU A 50 -0.23 7.79 4.49
C LEU A 50 0.40 6.56 5.17
N PHE A 51 0.39 5.39 4.53
CA PHE A 51 1.03 4.18 5.07
C PHE A 51 2.54 4.34 5.22
N CYS A 52 3.21 4.96 4.24
CA CYS A 52 4.62 5.30 4.35
C CYS A 52 4.89 6.27 5.50
N LEU A 53 4.02 7.27 5.70
CA LEU A 53 4.13 8.24 6.80
C LEU A 53 3.97 7.56 8.16
N VAL A 54 2.95 6.72 8.33
CA VAL A 54 2.72 5.96 9.57
C VAL A 54 3.91 5.05 9.88
N MET A 55 4.40 4.31 8.88
CA MET A 55 5.58 3.47 9.04
C MET A 55 6.84 4.27 9.39
N GLY A 56 7.01 5.45 8.79
CA GLY A 56 8.07 6.39 9.10
C GLY A 56 7.97 6.93 10.53
N ALA A 57 6.77 7.27 10.99
CA ALA A 57 6.51 7.71 12.36
C ALA A 57 6.78 6.59 13.38
N CYS A 58 6.38 5.35 13.07
CA CYS A 58 6.71 4.18 13.89
C CYS A 58 8.24 3.97 14.00
N ASN A 59 8.98 4.13 12.91
CA ASN A 59 10.44 4.06 12.94
C ASN A 59 11.07 5.22 13.73
N LEU A 60 10.51 6.43 13.66
CA LEU A 60 10.96 7.57 14.46
C LEU A 60 10.76 7.31 15.96
N LEU A 61 9.60 6.76 16.34
CA LEU A 61 9.31 6.32 17.72
C LEU A 61 10.25 5.19 18.18
N ALA A 62 10.70 4.34 17.26
CA ALA A 62 11.74 3.34 17.53
C ALA A 62 13.16 3.93 17.66
N GLY A 63 13.33 5.26 17.49
CA GLY A 63 14.61 5.96 17.53
C GLY A 63 15.44 5.86 16.25
N LYS A 64 14.82 5.42 15.14
CA LYS A 64 15.49 5.14 13.86
C LYS A 64 15.01 6.11 12.79
N LEU A 65 15.84 7.08 12.41
CA LEU A 65 15.48 8.12 11.44
C LEU A 65 15.69 7.63 9.99
N HIS A 66 14.81 6.75 9.52
CA HIS A 66 14.82 6.17 8.16
C HIS A 66 13.68 6.69 7.27
N PHE A 67 13.06 7.81 7.64
CA PHE A 67 11.91 8.38 6.92
C PHE A 67 12.21 8.62 5.43
N GLY A 68 13.36 9.26 5.14
CA GLY A 68 13.78 9.51 3.75
C GLY A 68 14.13 8.23 2.99
N TYR A 69 14.67 7.22 3.66
CA TYR A 69 14.97 5.92 3.05
C TYR A 69 13.69 5.20 2.63
N ILE A 70 12.67 5.17 3.49
CA ILE A 70 11.37 4.58 3.20
C ILE A 70 10.71 5.24 2.00
N LEU A 71 10.64 6.58 1.98
CA LEU A 71 10.01 7.30 0.88
C LEU A 71 10.79 7.18 -0.43
N GLY A 72 12.12 7.32 -0.37
CA GLY A 72 12.99 7.17 -1.55
C GLY A 72 12.96 5.76 -2.12
N TRP A 73 12.95 4.74 -1.26
CA TRP A 73 12.82 3.36 -1.69
C TRP A 73 11.43 3.08 -2.28
N SER A 74 10.35 3.63 -1.70
CA SER A 74 8.98 3.51 -2.21
C SER A 74 8.80 4.10 -3.60
N THR A 75 9.36 5.29 -3.84
CA THR A 75 9.30 5.94 -5.16
C THR A 75 10.14 5.21 -6.20
N LEU A 76 11.36 4.78 -5.84
CA LEU A 76 12.21 3.97 -6.71
C LEU A 76 11.58 2.61 -7.04
N ALA A 77 10.96 1.96 -6.06
CA ALA A 77 10.23 0.70 -6.24
C ALA A 77 9.07 0.85 -7.22
N SER A 78 8.27 1.91 -7.07
CA SER A 78 7.13 2.20 -7.95
C SER A 78 7.58 2.51 -9.38
N LEU A 79 8.64 3.31 -9.53
CA LEU A 79 9.20 3.66 -10.84
C LEU A 79 9.84 2.44 -11.53
N GLY A 80 10.62 1.66 -10.79
CA GLY A 80 11.26 0.45 -11.30
C GLY A 80 10.24 -0.61 -11.71
N MET A 81 9.18 -0.79 -10.91
CA MET A 81 8.12 -1.74 -11.25
C MET A 81 7.30 -1.26 -12.45
N TYR A 82 6.93 0.02 -12.51
CA TYR A 82 6.30 0.61 -13.70
C TYR A 82 7.13 0.36 -14.97
N TRP A 83 8.44 0.62 -14.92
CA TRP A 83 9.33 0.40 -16.05
C TRP A 83 9.37 -1.08 -16.46
N LEU A 84 9.56 -1.99 -15.50
CA LEU A 84 9.58 -3.44 -15.75
C LEU A 84 8.26 -3.94 -16.36
N LEU A 85 7.11 -3.49 -15.84
CA LEU A 85 5.81 -3.90 -16.36
C LEU A 85 5.58 -3.40 -17.78
N ASN A 86 5.96 -2.16 -18.07
CA ASN A 86 5.87 -1.61 -19.41
C ASN A 86 6.74 -2.39 -20.42
N GLN A 87 7.92 -2.87 -20.00
CA GLN A 87 8.77 -3.75 -20.82
C GLN A 87 8.17 -5.14 -21.04
N ILE A 88 7.48 -5.71 -20.04
CA ILE A 88 6.86 -7.05 -20.15
C ILE A 88 5.68 -7.07 -21.14
N ILE A 89 4.97 -5.96 -21.26
CA ILE A 89 3.82 -5.77 -22.16
C ILE A 89 4.28 -5.54 -23.61
N GLY A 90 5.41 -4.86 -23.83
CA GLY A 90 6.09 -4.84 -25.13
C GLY A 90 5.31 -4.25 -26.31
N GLY A 91 4.31 -3.38 -26.07
CA GLY A 91 3.58 -2.65 -27.13
C GLY A 91 2.06 -2.51 -26.95
N GLY A 92 1.47 -3.13 -25.92
CA GLY A 92 0.06 -2.92 -25.53
C GLY A 92 -0.16 -1.71 -24.60
N GLU A 93 -1.41 -1.51 -24.18
CA GLU A 93 -1.78 -0.47 -23.20
C GLU A 93 -1.13 -0.80 -21.84
N GLY A 94 -0.13 0.00 -21.46
CA GLY A 94 0.64 -0.20 -20.23
C GLY A 94 -0.13 0.20 -18.97
N ILE A 95 0.36 -0.24 -17.80
CA ILE A 95 -0.13 0.24 -16.51
C ILE A 95 0.35 1.68 -16.27
N GLY A 96 -0.53 2.57 -15.82
CA GLY A 96 -0.15 3.92 -15.37
C GLY A 96 0.71 3.89 -14.10
N LEU A 97 1.62 4.85 -13.96
CA LEU A 97 2.50 4.96 -12.78
C LEU A 97 1.70 5.09 -11.48
N ASN A 98 0.63 5.89 -11.47
CA ASN A 98 -0.25 6.08 -10.32
C ASN A 98 -0.91 4.77 -9.90
N ARG A 99 -1.42 4.00 -10.87
CA ARG A 99 -2.03 2.69 -10.63
C ARG A 99 -1.03 1.67 -10.10
N CYS A 100 0.20 1.65 -10.64
CA CYS A 100 1.28 0.81 -10.15
C CYS A 100 1.65 1.13 -8.70
N GLY A 101 1.88 2.42 -8.40
CA GLY A 101 2.23 2.92 -7.08
C GLY A 101 1.12 2.68 -6.05
N SER A 102 -0.15 2.85 -6.44
CA SER A 102 -1.30 2.53 -5.61
C SER A 102 -1.31 1.05 -5.21
N ILE A 103 -1.24 0.12 -6.19
CA ILE A 103 -1.25 -1.32 -5.92
C ILE A 103 -0.09 -1.76 -5.01
N LEU A 104 1.13 -1.28 -5.29
CA LEU A 104 2.32 -1.59 -4.49
C LEU A 104 2.22 -1.00 -3.06
N GLY A 105 1.66 0.20 -2.97
CA GLY A 105 1.48 0.95 -1.74
C GLY A 105 0.44 0.34 -0.80
N TYR A 106 -0.72 -0.07 -1.33
CA TYR A 106 -1.75 -0.73 -0.52
C TYR A 106 -1.29 -2.10 -0.02
N ALA A 107 -0.48 -2.81 -0.81
CA ALA A 107 0.10 -4.07 -0.37
C ALA A 107 1.09 -3.91 0.80
N LEU A 108 1.67 -2.73 1.07
CA LEU A 108 2.55 -2.47 2.22
C LEU A 108 1.85 -2.53 3.59
N LEU A 109 0.52 -2.47 3.65
CA LEU A 109 -0.21 -2.36 4.92
C LEU A 109 0.12 -3.45 5.98
N PRO A 110 0.29 -4.74 5.63
CA PRO A 110 0.72 -5.77 6.59
C PRO A 110 2.10 -5.48 7.19
N VAL A 111 3.00 -4.88 6.41
CA VAL A 111 4.35 -4.48 6.85
C VAL A 111 4.27 -3.27 7.78
N VAL A 112 3.40 -2.30 7.49
CA VAL A 112 3.15 -1.15 8.38
C VAL A 112 2.55 -1.61 9.71
N GLY A 113 1.59 -2.53 9.68
CA GLY A 113 1.02 -3.14 10.89
C GLY A 113 2.07 -3.86 11.73
N TYR A 114 2.96 -4.61 11.09
CA TYR A 114 4.09 -5.25 11.77
C TYR A 114 5.01 -4.24 12.46
N SER A 115 5.36 -3.13 11.80
CA SER A 115 6.17 -2.06 12.38
C SER A 115 5.55 -1.47 13.65
N GLY A 116 4.22 -1.27 13.65
CA GLY A 116 3.47 -0.85 14.83
C GLY A 116 3.49 -1.87 15.97
N ILE A 117 3.25 -3.15 15.66
CA ILE A 117 3.23 -4.23 16.67
C ILE A 117 4.58 -4.39 17.36
N VAL A 118 5.68 -4.31 16.60
CA VAL A 118 7.05 -4.48 17.13
C VAL A 118 7.42 -3.38 18.15
N LEU A 119 6.80 -2.20 18.10
CA LEU A 119 7.03 -1.15 19.09
C LEU A 119 6.55 -1.54 20.50
N PHE A 120 5.46 -2.29 20.59
CA PHE A 120 4.86 -2.71 21.85
C PHE A 120 5.44 -4.04 22.38
N LEU A 121 6.17 -4.78 21.55
CA LEU A 121 6.80 -6.02 21.99
C LEU A 121 8.11 -5.74 22.76
N PRO A 122 8.25 -6.25 24.00
CA PRO A 122 9.47 -6.08 24.79
C PRO A 122 10.68 -6.82 24.18
N SER A 123 10.44 -7.83 23.32
CA SER A 123 11.47 -8.62 22.67
C SER A 123 11.63 -8.21 21.20
N LYS A 124 12.33 -7.08 20.97
CA LYS A 124 12.61 -6.53 19.63
C LYS A 124 13.40 -7.48 18.70
N THR A 125 13.93 -8.59 19.24
CA THR A 125 14.86 -9.49 18.54
C THR A 125 14.46 -10.98 18.63
N GLY A 126 13.24 -11.30 19.10
CA GLY A 126 12.78 -12.68 19.21
C GLY A 126 12.63 -13.39 17.86
N MET A 127 12.76 -14.72 17.83
CA MET A 127 12.48 -15.53 16.64
C MET A 127 11.04 -15.32 16.12
N LEU A 128 10.11 -15.01 17.03
CA LEU A 128 8.72 -14.70 16.71
C LEU A 128 8.55 -13.42 15.89
N SER A 129 9.27 -12.34 16.21
CA SER A 129 9.17 -11.09 15.42
C SER A 129 9.73 -11.30 14.01
N LYS A 130 10.87 -12.00 13.89
CA LYS A 130 11.41 -12.39 12.57
C LYS A 130 10.44 -13.26 11.77
N ALA A 131 9.79 -14.23 12.39
CA ALA A 131 8.79 -15.08 11.72
C ALA A 131 7.58 -14.25 11.25
N LEU A 132 7.08 -13.34 12.10
CA LEU A 132 6.00 -12.42 11.74
C LEU A 132 6.40 -11.48 10.58
N ALA A 133 7.64 -10.98 10.57
CA ALA A 133 8.15 -10.17 9.47
C ALA A 133 8.10 -10.93 8.13
N VAL A 134 8.59 -12.18 8.11
CA VAL A 134 8.55 -13.03 6.91
C VAL A 134 7.12 -13.29 6.46
N LEU A 135 6.20 -13.55 7.39
CA LEU A 135 4.77 -13.73 7.08
C LEU A 135 4.16 -12.46 6.47
N CYS A 136 4.41 -11.28 7.05
CA CYS A 136 3.91 -10.02 6.51
C CYS A 136 4.49 -9.70 5.12
N VAL A 137 5.79 -9.92 4.92
CA VAL A 137 6.47 -9.70 3.62
C VAL A 137 5.92 -10.63 2.56
N THR A 138 5.78 -11.93 2.86
CA THR A 138 5.23 -12.91 1.91
C THR A 138 3.77 -12.63 1.59
N TRP A 139 2.99 -12.16 2.57
CA TRP A 139 1.61 -11.76 2.37
C TRP A 139 1.48 -10.52 1.47
N SER A 140 2.24 -9.48 1.78
CA SER A 140 2.33 -8.25 1.00
C SER A 140 2.71 -8.54 -0.46
N SER A 141 3.77 -9.35 -0.64
CA SER A 141 4.25 -9.75 -1.97
C SER A 141 3.20 -10.50 -2.79
N ARG A 142 2.46 -11.43 -2.16
CA ARG A 142 1.34 -12.14 -2.82
C ARG A 142 0.23 -11.17 -3.23
N LYS A 143 -0.14 -10.22 -2.37
CA LYS A 143 -1.18 -9.23 -2.64
C LYS A 143 -0.80 -8.29 -3.79
N ALA A 144 0.41 -7.75 -3.76
CA ALA A 144 0.93 -6.91 -4.84
C ALA A 144 0.96 -7.64 -6.17
N SER A 145 1.45 -8.89 -6.17
CA SER A 145 1.51 -9.69 -7.39
C SER A 145 0.12 -9.97 -7.98
N VAL A 146 -0.89 -10.28 -7.15
CA VAL A 146 -2.26 -10.49 -7.62
C VAL A 146 -2.87 -9.19 -8.15
N GLY A 147 -2.69 -8.07 -7.46
CA GLY A 147 -3.22 -6.77 -7.89
C GLY A 147 -2.62 -6.29 -9.21
N LEU A 148 -1.30 -6.45 -9.40
CA LEU A 148 -0.62 -6.07 -10.63
C LEU A 148 -1.09 -6.91 -11.83
N ILE A 149 -1.30 -8.21 -11.64
CA ILE A 149 -1.77 -9.10 -12.71
C ILE A 149 -3.21 -8.77 -13.10
N GLN A 150 -4.07 -8.48 -12.14
CA GLN A 150 -5.45 -8.05 -12.43
C GLN A 150 -5.50 -6.72 -13.19
N ALA A 151 -4.56 -5.81 -12.91
CA ALA A 151 -4.42 -4.57 -13.66
C ALA A 151 -3.78 -4.77 -15.06
N MET A 152 -3.29 -5.98 -15.38
CA MET A 152 -2.74 -6.36 -16.70
C MET A 152 -3.30 -7.73 -17.16
N PRO A 153 -4.57 -7.82 -17.57
CA PRO A 153 -5.19 -9.09 -17.99
C PRO A 153 -4.49 -9.73 -19.20
N GLN A 154 -3.74 -8.97 -20.00
CA GLN A 154 -2.94 -9.50 -21.12
C GLN A 154 -1.69 -10.30 -20.68
N SER A 155 -1.40 -10.36 -19.38
CA SER A 155 -0.21 -10.97 -18.81
C SER A 155 -0.45 -12.27 -18.03
N GLU A 156 -1.64 -12.89 -18.12
CA GLU A 156 -2.03 -14.07 -17.32
C GLU A 156 -1.03 -15.25 -17.35
N GLY A 157 -0.25 -15.39 -18.44
CA GLY A 157 0.81 -16.41 -18.56
C GLY A 157 2.16 -16.07 -17.91
N LYS A 158 2.40 -14.81 -17.52
CA LYS A 158 3.71 -14.32 -17.01
C LYS A 158 3.72 -14.05 -15.51
N ARG A 159 2.77 -14.62 -14.76
CA ARG A 159 2.59 -14.42 -13.31
C ARG A 159 3.88 -14.57 -12.50
N MET A 160 4.67 -15.62 -12.72
CA MET A 160 5.94 -15.83 -12.01
C MET A 160 6.97 -14.73 -12.25
N ILE A 161 6.98 -14.11 -13.43
CA ILE A 161 7.93 -13.05 -13.79
C ILE A 161 7.63 -11.77 -13.00
N VAL A 162 6.36 -11.49 -12.70
CA VAL A 162 5.95 -10.32 -11.91
C VAL A 162 6.10 -10.58 -10.41
N THR A 163 5.89 -11.81 -9.93
CA THR A 163 6.02 -12.13 -8.49
C THR A 163 7.46 -11.99 -7.99
N TYR A 164 8.46 -12.30 -8.82
CA TYR A 164 9.87 -12.25 -8.44
C TYR A 164 10.35 -10.84 -8.00
N PRO A 165 10.20 -9.76 -8.81
CA PRO A 165 10.57 -8.41 -8.39
C PRO A 165 9.72 -7.90 -7.23
N CYS A 166 8.44 -8.31 -7.14
CA CYS A 166 7.60 -7.96 -5.99
C CYS A 166 8.18 -8.53 -4.70
N MET A 167 8.55 -9.82 -4.68
CA MET A 167 9.10 -10.46 -3.49
C MET A 167 10.44 -9.83 -3.09
N MET A 168 11.29 -9.50 -4.07
CA MET A 168 12.54 -8.80 -3.81
C MET A 168 12.31 -7.42 -3.19
N LEU A 169 11.35 -6.65 -3.72
CA LEU A 169 11.01 -5.31 -3.22
C LEU A 169 10.55 -5.32 -1.75
N TYR A 170 9.65 -6.22 -1.38
CA TYR A 170 9.13 -6.27 -0.01
C TYR A 170 10.12 -6.83 1.00
N THR A 171 11.11 -7.61 0.57
CA THR A 171 12.16 -8.11 1.47
C THR A 171 13.15 -7.00 1.87
N LEU A 172 13.18 -5.90 1.11
CA LEU A 172 14.05 -4.75 1.37
C LEU A 172 13.45 -3.72 2.34
N TYR A 173 12.17 -3.89 2.70
CA TYR A 173 11.49 -3.13 3.76
C TYR A 173 11.66 -3.81 5.13
#